data_AF-R9JHV1-F1
#
_entry.id   AF-R9JHV1-F1
#
_cell.length_a   1.000
_cell.length_b   1.000
_cell.length_c   1.000
_cell.angle_alpha   90.00
_cell.angle_beta   90.00
_cell.angle_gamma   90.00
#
_symmetry.space_group_name_H-M   'P 1'
#
loop_
_entity.id
_entity.type
_entity.pdbx_description
1 polymer ?
#
loop_
_entity_poly.entity_id
_entity_poly.type
_entity_poly.pdbx_seq_one_letter_code
_entity_poly.pdbx_strand_id
1 'polypeptide(L)'
;MFSNIVYLLLLTDQELSYDEYSQDFCIGFFLTKKQAEETARYYLKNIEGFCEYDCTYRIVEKVIADNPSQITPEWIWIVQGWNINEYFDETDITESDCFVSHRRAKSVLHRMQRTFQRTEWALDHHKIGTLNWCEGFVRV
;
A
#
# COMPACT_ATOMS: atom_id res chain seq x y z
N MET A 1 -17.53 7.62 15.93
CA MET A 1 -16.66 8.62 15.29
C MET A 1 -15.75 7.84 14.35
N PHE A 2 -15.79 8.10 13.06
CA PHE A 2 -14.94 7.37 12.11
C PHE A 2 -13.53 7.94 12.16
N SER A 3 -12.54 7.05 12.19
CA SER A 3 -11.14 7.43 12.05
C SER A 3 -10.90 7.85 10.61
N ASN A 4 -10.14 8.93 10.41
CA ASN A 4 -9.60 9.32 9.11
C ASN A 4 -8.33 8.54 8.77
N ILE A 5 -8.05 7.43 9.46
CA ILE A 5 -6.89 6.57 9.25
C ILE A 5 -7.36 5.22 8.76
N VAL A 6 -6.71 4.73 7.71
CA VAL A 6 -6.76 3.33 7.28
C VAL A 6 -5.37 2.71 7.44
N TYR A 7 -5.32 1.40 7.60
CA TYR A 7 -4.10 0.67 7.90
C TYR A 7 -3.73 -0.17 6.68
N LEU A 8 -2.64 0.20 6.00
CA LEU A 8 -2.06 -0.58 4.93
C LEU A 8 -1.20 -1.69 5.53
N LEU A 9 -1.51 -2.94 5.20
CA LEU A 9 -0.68 -4.10 5.52
C LEU A 9 0.26 -4.40 4.36
N LEU A 10 1.56 -4.40 4.66
CA LEU A 10 2.62 -4.86 3.78
C LEU A 10 3.28 -6.08 4.40
N LEU A 11 3.41 -7.15 3.63
CA LEU A 11 4.32 -8.24 3.94
C LEU A 11 5.62 -8.02 3.16
N THR A 12 6.74 -8.37 3.75
CA THR A 12 8.07 -8.12 3.19
C THR A 12 8.87 -9.40 3.21
N ASP A 13 9.39 -9.81 2.06
CA ASP A 13 10.39 -10.88 1.98
C ASP A 13 11.76 -10.31 2.36
N GLN A 14 12.30 -10.75 3.50
CA GLN A 14 13.53 -10.18 4.03
C GLN A 14 14.78 -10.61 3.25
N GLU A 15 14.76 -11.77 2.61
CA GLU A 15 15.93 -12.29 1.87
C GLU A 15 16.06 -11.64 0.48
N LEU A 16 14.95 -11.16 -0.08
CA LEU A 16 14.94 -10.40 -1.34
C LEU A 16 15.02 -8.89 -1.14
N SER A 17 15.10 -8.43 0.11
CA SER A 17 15.29 -7.01 0.45
C SER A 17 16.77 -6.70 0.68
N TYR A 18 17.24 -5.55 0.22
CA TYR A 18 18.65 -5.13 0.36
C TYR A 18 18.78 -3.61 0.27
N ASP A 19 19.77 -3.04 0.97
CA ASP A 19 20.04 -1.59 0.99
C ASP A 19 18.77 -0.72 1.14
N GLU A 20 18.39 0.01 0.09
CA GLU A 20 17.22 0.90 0.05
C GLU A 20 15.99 0.25 -0.63
N TYR A 21 16.09 -1.03 -0.99
CA TYR A 21 15.06 -1.82 -1.63
C TYR A 21 14.39 -2.79 -0.66
N SER A 22 13.07 -2.84 -0.69
CA SER A 22 12.25 -3.75 0.11
C SER A 22 11.30 -4.49 -0.81
N GLN A 23 11.36 -5.83 -0.80
CA GLN A 23 10.45 -6.67 -1.58
C GLN A 23 9.10 -6.75 -0.87
N ASP A 24 8.25 -5.76 -1.13
CA ASP A 24 6.98 -5.58 -0.44
C ASP A 24 5.78 -6.08 -1.22
N PHE A 25 4.86 -6.71 -0.51
CA PHE A 25 3.60 -7.20 -1.00
C PHE A 25 2.46 -6.43 -0.34
N CYS A 26 1.74 -5.64 -1.13
CA CYS A 26 0.52 -4.94 -0.68
C CYS A 26 -0.61 -5.94 -0.47
N ILE A 27 -0.83 -6.35 0.78
CA ILE A 27 -1.85 -7.34 1.15
C ILE A 27 -3.25 -6.70 1.18
N GLY A 28 -3.36 -5.46 1.65
CA GLY A 28 -4.63 -4.75 1.64
C GLY A 28 -4.71 -3.59 2.62
N PHE A 29 -5.84 -2.90 2.59
CA PHE A 29 -6.16 -1.76 3.46
C PHE A 29 -7.29 -2.12 4.43
N PHE A 30 -7.13 -1.75 5.70
CA PHE A 30 -8.02 -2.12 6.79
C PHE A 30 -8.50 -0.89 7.57
N LEU A 31 -9.69 -1.00 8.18
CA LEU A 31 -10.25 0.06 9.02
C LEU A 31 -9.65 0.08 10.43
N THR A 32 -9.05 -1.04 10.86
CA THR A 32 -8.44 -1.16 12.17
C THR A 32 -7.08 -1.85 12.08
N LYS A 33 -6.15 -1.41 12.94
CA LYS A 33 -4.84 -2.05 13.08
C LYS A 33 -4.96 -3.54 13.43
N LYS A 34 -5.92 -3.87 14.31
CA LYS A 34 -6.17 -5.25 14.74
C LYS A 34 -6.52 -6.17 13.56
N GLN A 35 -7.37 -5.74 12.63
CA GLN A 35 -7.69 -6.52 11.43
C GLN A 35 -6.44 -6.76 10.59
N ALA A 36 -5.61 -5.74 10.37
CA ALA A 36 -4.35 -5.89 9.65
C ALA A 36 -3.39 -6.87 10.37
N GLU A 37 -3.27 -6.81 11.70
CA GLU A 37 -2.42 -7.73 12.47
C GLU A 37 -2.92 -9.19 12.43
N GLU A 38 -4.24 -9.39 12.45
CA GLU A 38 -4.85 -10.72 12.34
C GLU A 38 -4.65 -11.30 10.94
N THR A 39 -4.83 -10.49 9.89
CA THR A 39 -4.53 -10.89 8.52
C THR A 39 -3.05 -11.20 8.31
N ALA A 40 -2.14 -10.38 8.83
CA ALA A 40 -0.70 -10.63 8.73
C ALA A 40 -0.31 -11.98 9.32
N ARG A 41 -0.80 -12.29 10.53
CA ARG A 41 -0.59 -13.57 11.19
C ARG A 41 -1.18 -14.75 10.42
N TYR A 42 -2.30 -14.54 9.72
CA TYR A 42 -2.87 -15.56 8.85
C TYR A 42 -1.98 -15.83 7.64
N TYR A 43 -1.48 -14.79 6.96
CA TYR A 43 -0.62 -14.93 5.78
C TYR A 43 0.68 -15.66 6.13
N LEU A 44 1.41 -15.18 7.14
CA LEU A 44 2.69 -15.74 7.59
C LEU A 44 2.59 -17.19 8.11
N LYS A 45 1.38 -17.69 8.37
CA LYS A 45 1.17 -19.06 8.85
C LYS A 45 0.62 -20.00 7.79
N ASN A 46 -0.14 -19.50 6.82
CA ASN A 46 -0.99 -20.36 5.99
C ASN A 46 -0.88 -20.12 4.48
N ILE A 47 -0.26 -19.04 4.03
CA ILE A 47 -0.23 -18.70 2.60
C ILE A 47 1.15 -19.02 2.03
N GLU A 48 1.17 -19.77 0.92
CA GLU A 48 2.37 -20.22 0.22
C GLU A 48 3.31 -19.05 -0.11
N GLY A 49 4.63 -19.30 -0.08
CA GLY A 49 5.65 -18.27 -0.10
C GLY A 49 5.77 -17.51 1.23
N PHE A 50 4.69 -16.92 1.76
CA PHE A 50 4.76 -16.12 2.98
C PHE A 50 5.02 -16.93 4.26
N CYS A 51 4.59 -18.20 4.31
CA CYS A 51 4.84 -19.09 5.45
C CYS A 51 6.11 -19.94 5.29
N GLU A 52 6.71 -19.93 4.11
CA GLU A 52 7.85 -20.78 3.75
C GLU A 52 9.16 -19.99 3.77
N TYR A 53 9.10 -18.72 3.39
CA TYR A 53 10.23 -17.81 3.35
C TYR A 53 10.29 -16.92 4.60
N ASP A 54 11.45 -16.27 4.80
CA ASP A 54 11.64 -15.31 5.89
C ASP A 54 10.89 -14.01 5.59
N CYS A 55 9.57 -14.05 5.79
CA CYS A 55 8.68 -12.92 5.62
C CYS A 55 8.36 -12.25 6.97
N THR A 56 8.39 -10.93 6.96
CA THR A 56 7.87 -10.10 8.06
C THR A 56 6.70 -9.25 7.57
N TYR A 57 6.10 -8.47 8.46
CA TYR A 57 5.06 -7.52 8.10
C TYR A 57 5.24 -6.17 8.76
N ARG A 58 4.71 -5.14 8.10
CA ARG A 58 4.53 -3.82 8.67
C ARG A 58 3.14 -3.29 8.39
N ILE A 59 2.63 -2.50 9.32
CA ILE A 59 1.34 -1.83 9.19
C ILE A 59 1.60 -0.34 9.14
N VAL A 60 1.26 0.27 8.02
CA VAL A 60 1.43 1.70 7.78
C VAL A 60 0.09 2.41 7.97
N GLU A 61 0.07 3.40 8.84
CA GLU A 61 -1.09 4.29 8.97
C GLU A 61 -1.15 5.24 7.78
N LYS A 62 -2.30 5.29 7.11
CA LYS A 62 -2.55 6.13 5.95
C LYS A 62 -3.68 7.08 6.27
N VAL A 63 -3.40 8.37 6.18
CA VAL A 63 -4.38 9.43 6.44
C VAL A 63 -5.29 9.59 5.23
N ILE A 64 -6.59 9.65 5.46
CA ILE A 64 -7.59 10.07 4.48
C ILE A 64 -7.71 11.59 4.61
N ALA A 65 -7.26 12.32 3.58
CA ALA A 65 -7.24 13.78 3.56
C ALA A 65 -8.61 14.41 3.23
N ASP A 66 -9.56 13.60 2.77
CA ASP A 66 -10.96 13.98 2.76
C ASP A 66 -11.49 14.03 4.19
N ASN A 67 -12.40 14.95 4.47
CA ASN A 67 -13.20 14.87 5.69
C ASN A 67 -14.29 13.85 5.36
N PRO A 68 -14.16 12.57 5.73
CA PRO A 68 -15.23 11.63 5.47
C PRO A 68 -16.47 12.22 6.15
N SER A 69 -17.56 12.33 5.42
CA SER A 69 -18.89 12.34 6.02
C SER A 69 -18.98 11.22 7.07
N GLN A 70 -20.01 11.18 7.92
CA GLN A 70 -20.20 10.16 8.95
C GLN A 70 -20.34 8.69 8.43
N ILE A 71 -19.84 8.37 7.24
CA ILE A 71 -19.93 7.10 6.54
C ILE A 71 -18.51 6.59 6.32
N THR A 72 -18.27 5.34 6.69
CA THR A 72 -17.04 4.61 6.39
C THR A 72 -16.79 4.59 4.89
N PRO A 73 -15.59 4.95 4.40
CA PRO A 73 -15.28 4.78 2.99
C PRO A 73 -15.22 3.31 2.60
N GLU A 74 -15.74 2.97 1.42
CA GLU A 74 -15.56 1.64 0.82
C GLU A 74 -14.28 1.57 -0.02
N TRP A 75 -13.92 2.70 -0.64
CA TRP A 75 -12.78 2.83 -1.54
C TRP A 75 -11.91 3.99 -1.13
N ILE A 76 -10.62 3.83 -1.38
CA ILE A 76 -9.61 4.89 -1.28
C ILE A 76 -8.84 4.99 -2.59
N TRP A 77 -8.35 6.19 -2.86
CA TRP A 77 -7.49 6.55 -3.97
C TRP A 77 -6.17 7.05 -3.42
N ILE A 78 -5.07 6.64 -4.02
CA ILE A 78 -3.73 7.09 -3.65
C ILE A 78 -2.96 7.47 -4.91
N VAL A 79 -2.14 8.51 -4.81
CA VAL A 79 -1.24 8.93 -5.88
C VAL A 79 0.16 8.51 -5.50
N GLN A 80 0.82 7.79 -6.38
CA GLN A 80 2.22 7.41 -6.25
C GLN A 80 3.00 7.88 -7.47
N GLY A 81 4.24 8.27 -7.25
CA GLY A 81 5.20 8.55 -8.31
C GLY A 81 6.57 8.04 -7.92
N TRP A 82 7.29 7.43 -8.86
CA TRP A 82 8.57 6.80 -8.61
C TRP A 82 9.50 6.97 -9.81
N ASN A 83 10.77 6.70 -9.58
CA ASN A 83 11.79 6.51 -10.61
C ASN A 83 12.08 5.02 -10.74
N ILE A 84 12.68 4.62 -11.86
CA ILE A 84 13.19 3.26 -12.07
C ILE A 84 14.72 3.34 -12.12
N ASN A 85 15.40 2.55 -11.30
CA ASN A 85 16.86 2.48 -11.29
C ASN A 85 17.39 1.56 -12.42
N GLU A 86 18.71 1.39 -12.50
CA GLU A 86 19.34 0.52 -13.51
C GLU A 86 19.05 -0.97 -13.36
N TYR A 87 18.56 -1.39 -12.19
CA TYR A 87 18.12 -2.75 -11.86
C TYR A 87 16.62 -2.97 -12.10
N PHE A 88 15.92 -1.98 -12.66
CA PHE A 88 14.47 -1.96 -12.87
C PHE A 88 13.64 -1.89 -11.58
N ASP A 89 14.25 -1.53 -10.45
CA ASP A 89 13.55 -1.35 -9.19
C ASP A 89 12.95 0.06 -9.08
N GLU A 90 11.83 0.13 -8.37
CA GLU A 90 11.20 1.39 -8.01
C GLU A 90 12.02 2.10 -6.93
N THR A 91 12.34 3.37 -7.18
CA THR A 91 13.10 4.22 -6.26
C THR A 91 12.51 5.62 -6.17
N ASP A 92 12.99 6.43 -5.22
CA ASP A 92 12.54 7.80 -4.96
C ASP A 92 11.01 7.93 -4.76
N ILE A 93 10.35 6.89 -4.24
CA ILE A 93 8.89 6.82 -4.16
C ILE A 93 8.34 8.03 -3.41
N THR A 94 7.46 8.78 -4.06
CA THR A 94 6.63 9.81 -3.44
C THR A 94 5.19 9.35 -3.44
N GLU A 95 4.50 9.61 -2.34
CA GLU A 95 3.13 9.17 -2.16
C GLU A 95 2.29 10.30 -1.56
N SER A 96 1.01 10.36 -1.93
CA SER A 96 0.04 11.24 -1.30
C SER A 96 -0.65 10.59 -0.09
N ASP A 97 -1.32 11.40 0.72
CA ASP A 97 -2.43 10.91 1.54
C ASP A 97 -3.49 10.17 0.69
N CYS A 98 -4.36 9.41 1.35
CA CYS A 98 -5.50 8.77 0.71
C CYS A 98 -6.67 9.74 0.49
N PHE A 99 -7.46 9.47 -0.55
CA PHE A 99 -8.67 10.22 -0.87
C PHE A 99 -9.85 9.29 -1.10
N VAL A 100 -11.05 9.68 -0.71
CA VAL A 100 -12.29 8.97 -1.08
C VAL A 100 -12.82 9.43 -2.43
N SER A 101 -12.45 10.64 -2.86
CA SER A 101 -12.88 11.20 -4.15
C SER A 101 -11.83 11.03 -5.24
N HIS A 102 -12.16 10.24 -6.27
CA HIS A 102 -11.36 10.15 -7.49
C HIS A 102 -11.04 11.52 -8.10
N ARG A 103 -12.03 12.45 -8.13
CA ARG A 103 -11.84 13.80 -8.66
C ARG A 103 -10.76 14.57 -7.89
N ARG A 104 -10.76 14.45 -6.55
CA ARG A 104 -9.75 15.10 -5.71
C ARG A 104 -8.38 14.45 -5.91
N ALA A 105 -8.31 13.11 -5.92
CA ALA A 105 -7.08 12.38 -6.16
C ALA A 105 -6.45 12.74 -7.51
N LYS A 106 -7.25 12.84 -8.57
CA LYS A 106 -6.80 13.30 -9.90
C LYS A 106 -6.27 14.73 -9.90
N SER A 107 -6.90 15.63 -9.15
CA SER A 107 -6.37 17.00 -8.97
C SER A 107 -5.03 17.00 -8.25
N VAL A 108 -4.84 16.10 -7.27
CA VAL A 108 -3.58 15.96 -6.54
C VAL A 108 -2.50 15.35 -7.40
N LEU A 109 -2.81 14.36 -8.25
CA LEU A 109 -1.89 13.81 -9.24
C LEU A 109 -1.27 14.92 -10.10
N HIS A 110 -2.10 15.76 -10.71
CA HIS A 110 -1.62 16.86 -11.55
C HIS A 110 -0.76 17.87 -10.80
N ARG A 111 -1.00 18.07 -9.50
CA ARG A 111 -0.18 18.94 -8.66
C ARG A 111 1.17 18.28 -8.32
N MET A 112 1.15 17.01 -7.93
CA MET A 112 2.36 16.26 -7.60
C MET A 112 3.29 16.12 -8.82
N GLN A 113 2.75 15.84 -10.01
CA GLN A 113 3.51 15.81 -11.27
C GLN A 113 4.25 17.12 -11.60
N ARG A 114 3.77 18.27 -11.11
CA ARG A 114 4.44 19.57 -11.28
C ARG A 114 5.46 19.86 -10.18
N THR A 115 5.36 19.15 -9.05
CA THR A 115 6.14 19.41 -7.84
C THR A 115 7.33 18.47 -7.75
N PHE A 116 7.12 17.20 -8.09
CA PHE A 116 8.12 16.15 -8.00
C PHE A 116 8.57 15.73 -9.41
N GLN A 117 9.87 15.59 -9.58
CA GLN A 117 10.45 15.02 -10.79
C GLN A 117 10.46 13.50 -10.63
N ARG A 118 9.46 12.83 -11.19
CA ARG A 118 9.33 11.36 -11.25
C ARG A 118 9.08 10.92 -12.67
N THR A 119 9.67 9.79 -13.08
CA THR A 119 9.48 9.23 -14.42
C THR A 119 8.14 8.53 -14.55
N GLU A 120 7.69 7.85 -13.49
CA GLU A 120 6.44 7.09 -13.47
C GLU A 120 5.44 7.68 -12.47
N TRP A 121 4.15 7.50 -12.78
CA TRP A 121 3.04 7.96 -11.94
C TRP A 121 1.85 7.00 -12.02
N ALA A 122 1.27 6.70 -10.87
CA ALA A 122 0.00 5.97 -10.76
C ALA A 122 -1.03 6.76 -9.94
N LEU A 123 -2.29 6.55 -10.31
CA LEU A 123 -3.47 6.90 -9.52
C LEU A 123 -4.21 5.61 -9.24
N ASP A 124 -3.87 4.98 -8.13
CA ASP A 124 -4.40 3.69 -7.74
C ASP A 124 -5.65 3.84 -6.88
N HIS A 125 -6.47 2.79 -6.90
CA HIS A 125 -7.61 2.68 -6.01
C HIS A 125 -7.70 1.31 -5.37
N HIS A 126 -8.08 1.30 -4.10
CA HIS A 126 -8.20 0.08 -3.32
C HIS A 126 -9.55 0.02 -2.64
N LYS A 127 -10.18 -1.15 -2.72
CA LYS A 127 -11.34 -1.45 -1.89
C LYS A 127 -10.87 -1.85 -0.50
N ILE A 128 -11.41 -1.20 0.52
CA ILE A 128 -11.06 -1.51 1.91
C ILE A 128 -11.54 -2.92 2.25
N GLY A 129 -10.67 -3.71 2.85
CA GLY A 129 -10.92 -5.10 3.25
C GLY A 129 -10.70 -6.14 2.14
N THR A 130 -10.37 -5.73 0.91
CA THR A 130 -9.90 -6.67 -0.12
C THR A 130 -8.53 -7.21 0.26
N LEU A 131 -8.36 -8.52 0.10
CA LEU A 131 -7.11 -9.23 0.31
C LEU A 131 -6.47 -9.56 -1.04
N ASN A 132 -5.21 -9.16 -1.20
CA ASN A 132 -4.37 -9.50 -2.34
C ASN A 132 -3.39 -10.60 -1.96
N TRP A 133 -2.82 -11.28 -2.94
CA TRP A 133 -1.84 -12.37 -2.73
C TRP A 133 -2.41 -13.56 -1.95
N CYS A 134 -3.72 -13.82 -2.07
CA CYS A 134 -4.39 -14.95 -1.40
C CYS A 134 -3.86 -16.33 -1.84
N GLU A 135 -3.25 -16.41 -3.02
CA GLU A 135 -2.62 -17.63 -3.54
C GLU A 135 -1.12 -17.71 -3.22
N GLY A 136 -0.56 -16.70 -2.54
CA GLY A 136 0.86 -16.64 -2.24
C GLY A 136 1.72 -16.13 -3.39
N PHE A 137 3.02 -16.43 -3.31
CA PHE A 137 4.00 -16.10 -4.34
C PHE A 137 5.06 -17.20 -4.43
N VAL A 138 5.75 -17.26 -5.57
CA VAL A 138 6.90 -18.15 -5.79
C VAL A 138 8.10 -17.30 -6.18
N ARG A 139 9.26 -17.58 -5.59
CA ARG A 139 10.53 -16.99 -6.00
C ARG A 139 11.03 -17.68 -7.27
N VAL A 140 11.49 -16.91 -8.25
CA VAL A 140 12.07 -17.42 -9.51
C VAL A 140 13.57 -17.22 -9.50
#